data_AF-A0A7M7PL48-F1
#
_entry.id   AF-A0A7M7PL48-F1
#
_cell.length_a   1.000
_cell.length_b   1.000
_cell.length_c   1.000
_cell.angle_alpha   90.00
_cell.angle_beta   90.00
_cell.angle_gamma   90.00
#
_symmetry.space_group_name_H-M   'P 1'
#
loop_
_entity.id
_entity.type
_entity.pdbx_description
1 polymer ?
#
loop_
_entity_poly.entity_id
_entity_poly.type
_entity_poly.pdbx_seq_one_letter_code
_entity_poly.pdbx_strand_id
1 'polypeptide(L)'
;MRKTNCIVSKCHQLFTQQLNALQGRCKKLAKEEEKVIAAVKTSREVNETLLGRDRNRDGDGGVVSFKECAWRITERLAGYEDCLDRLLSGLWDWTNDQGIQVLKDNQQLLIEARWVKKLMALALEFKRQRSKTATTRDETERHKRVLKLSSDCFAALPLPLQSTLFQWIWDQPNGPTLFKDSAVIHVEQELTHVFNRLVSGSTDTQLTERAREICSIALHCPSSTLQKAIQEAISNADAGRLICKVLQCLPFLVHLQLDGATCFLTELSSFVSTLGVRQLSSSEELNLFKFAEGIIQSYHPPTHPGNPITCPPLVSPLHLADSCIWPFLGPAPLDHTHRPGPGTPSLYLASGSTSPRISVPRRITLKFLDLVLKNSLSSIDGQEPDVLDISVCLSTMLSLCQILQDCTVPDDADVTYNFLIKEMTSDLLERVSAHVRQVHTDNLSVCLEWLVEETSDLDWTVRLALHALFSDAAPSCSKVCLTC
;
A
#
# COMPACT_ATOMS: atom_id res chain seq x y z
N MET A 1 -28.50 -7.74 82.30
CA MET A 1 -27.10 -7.24 82.29
C MET A 1 -26.01 -8.34 82.40
N ARG A 2 -26.15 -9.43 83.16
CA ARG A 2 -25.06 -10.46 83.29
C ARG A 2 -24.80 -11.32 82.04
N LYS A 3 -25.80 -11.61 81.21
CA LYS A 3 -25.61 -12.43 79.98
C LYS A 3 -24.84 -11.69 78.88
N THR A 4 -25.01 -10.38 78.75
CA THR A 4 -24.35 -9.55 77.73
C THR A 4 -22.84 -9.43 77.99
N ASN A 5 -22.43 -9.27 79.25
CA ASN A 5 -21.00 -9.21 79.62
C ASN A 5 -20.26 -10.52 79.35
N CYS A 6 -20.92 -11.67 79.48
CA CYS A 6 -20.32 -12.98 79.18
C CYS A 6 -20.05 -13.15 77.68
N ILE A 7 -20.96 -12.69 76.83
CA ILE A 7 -20.81 -12.74 75.37
C ILE A 7 -19.68 -11.81 74.92
N VAL A 8 -19.64 -10.57 75.44
CA VAL A 8 -18.57 -9.60 75.11
C VAL A 8 -17.20 -10.13 75.54
N SER A 9 -17.09 -10.72 76.73
CA SER A 9 -15.83 -11.33 77.20
C SER A 9 -15.38 -12.48 76.31
N LYS A 10 -16.30 -13.33 75.84
CA LYS A 10 -15.98 -14.47 74.99
C LYS A 10 -15.62 -14.05 73.56
N CYS A 11 -16.29 -13.03 73.02
CA CYS A 11 -15.93 -12.41 71.75
C CYS A 11 -14.55 -11.73 71.80
N HIS A 12 -14.24 -11.01 72.89
CA HIS A 12 -12.93 -10.39 73.07
C HIS A 12 -11.83 -11.46 73.12
N GLN A 13 -12.05 -12.55 73.86
CA GLN A 13 -11.08 -13.65 73.95
C GLN A 13 -10.84 -14.34 72.60
N LEU A 14 -11.90 -14.57 71.81
CA LEU A 14 -11.78 -15.13 70.46
C LEU A 14 -11.06 -14.19 69.50
N PHE A 15 -11.35 -12.89 69.58
CA PHE A 15 -10.68 -11.87 68.77
C PHE A 15 -9.19 -11.80 69.10
N THR A 16 -8.82 -11.77 70.38
CA THR A 16 -7.41 -11.80 70.82
C THR A 16 -6.69 -13.07 70.36
N GLN A 17 -7.36 -14.24 70.41
CA GLN A 17 -6.79 -15.49 69.89
C GLN A 17 -6.53 -15.42 68.38
N GLN A 18 -7.47 -14.92 67.59
CA GLN A 18 -7.28 -14.79 66.14
C GLN A 18 -6.21 -13.76 65.79
N LEU A 19 -6.13 -12.65 66.54
CA LEU A 19 -5.14 -11.61 66.31
C LEU A 19 -3.72 -12.12 66.63
N ASN A 20 -3.56 -12.91 67.70
CA ASN A 20 -2.29 -13.57 68.01
C ASN A 20 -1.91 -14.63 66.96
N ALA A 21 -2.88 -15.39 66.44
CA ALA A 21 -2.63 -16.36 65.37
C ALA A 21 -2.21 -15.68 64.05
N LEU A 22 -2.83 -14.55 63.70
CA LEU A 22 -2.45 -13.73 62.56
C LEU A 22 -1.05 -13.13 62.72
N GLN A 23 -0.73 -12.56 63.89
CA GLN A 23 0.62 -12.08 64.18
C GLN A 23 1.67 -13.19 64.07
N GLY A 24 1.35 -14.40 64.52
CA GLY A 24 2.21 -15.58 64.35
C GLY A 24 2.45 -15.94 62.89
N ARG A 25 1.42 -15.86 62.04
CA ARG A 25 1.52 -16.09 60.59
C ARG A 25 2.34 -15.00 59.89
N CYS A 26 2.13 -13.72 60.22
CA CYS A 26 2.90 -12.62 59.67
C CYS A 26 4.39 -12.73 60.02
N LYS A 27 4.73 -13.13 61.26
CA LYS A 27 6.13 -13.37 61.64
C LYS A 27 6.77 -14.53 60.87
N LYS A 28 6.00 -15.59 60.57
CA LYS A 28 6.49 -16.69 59.73
C LYS A 28 6.73 -16.24 58.29
N LEU A 29 5.81 -15.48 57.70
CA LEU A 29 5.94 -14.93 56.36
C LEU A 29 7.13 -13.98 56.24
N ALA A 30 7.33 -13.07 57.20
CA ALA A 30 8.49 -12.19 57.22
C ALA A 30 9.82 -12.97 57.26
N LYS A 31 9.86 -14.08 58.01
CA LYS A 31 11.05 -14.96 58.07
C LYS A 31 11.27 -15.75 56.78
N GLU A 32 10.21 -16.10 56.05
CA GLU A 32 10.32 -16.71 54.72
C GLU A 32 10.75 -15.68 53.67
N GLU A 33 10.23 -14.46 53.73
CA GLU A 33 10.63 -13.34 52.88
C GLU A 33 12.12 -13.01 53.07
N GLU A 34 12.61 -12.94 54.31
CA GLU A 34 14.05 -12.77 54.59
C GLU A 34 14.90 -13.91 54.01
N LYS A 35 14.42 -15.16 54.10
CA LYS A 35 15.11 -16.31 53.49
C LYS A 35 15.15 -16.22 51.96
N VAL A 36 14.07 -15.77 51.33
CA VAL A 36 14.01 -15.57 49.88
C VAL A 36 14.93 -14.42 49.47
N ILE A 37 14.91 -13.30 50.19
CA ILE A 37 15.82 -12.17 49.93
C ILE A 37 17.28 -12.58 50.09
N ALA A 38 17.60 -13.37 51.13
CA ALA A 38 18.94 -13.92 51.32
C ALA A 38 19.30 -14.86 50.16
N ALA A 39 18.42 -15.76 49.75
CA ALA A 39 18.66 -16.65 48.61
C ALA A 39 18.85 -15.88 47.29
N VAL A 40 18.08 -14.82 47.05
CA VAL A 40 18.23 -13.94 45.88
C VAL A 40 19.55 -13.18 45.92
N LYS A 41 19.97 -12.68 47.10
CA LYS A 41 21.29 -12.06 47.28
C LYS A 41 22.42 -13.06 47.01
N THR A 42 22.35 -14.26 47.57
CA THR A 42 23.35 -15.31 47.32
C THR A 42 23.38 -15.69 45.85
N SER A 43 22.23 -15.86 45.19
CA SER A 43 22.17 -16.11 43.74
C SER A 43 22.76 -14.96 42.94
N ARG A 44 22.55 -13.71 43.36
CA ARG A 44 23.15 -12.52 42.72
C ARG A 44 24.66 -12.44 42.92
N GLU A 45 25.17 -12.73 44.12
CA GLU A 45 26.60 -12.78 44.41
C GLU A 45 27.30 -13.94 43.68
N VAL A 46 26.63 -15.09 43.54
CA VAL A 46 27.09 -16.21 42.70
C VAL A 46 27.10 -15.78 41.22
N ASN A 47 26.11 -15.03 40.76
CA ASN A 47 26.08 -14.51 39.39
C ASN A 47 27.18 -13.46 39.15
N GLU A 48 27.41 -12.56 40.10
CA GLU A 48 28.48 -11.55 40.03
C GLU A 48 29.88 -12.18 40.10
N THR A 49 30.06 -13.27 40.85
CA THR A 49 31.32 -14.04 40.87
C THR A 49 31.52 -14.91 39.62
N LEU A 50 30.45 -15.41 38.99
CA LEU A 50 30.51 -16.03 37.66
C LEU A 50 30.86 -15.00 36.59
N LEU A 51 30.23 -13.83 36.61
CA LEU A 51 30.52 -12.70 35.71
C LEU A 51 31.95 -12.13 35.90
N GLY A 52 32.44 -12.10 37.14
CA GLY A 52 33.82 -11.72 37.45
C GLY A 52 34.86 -12.76 37.01
N ARG A 53 34.48 -14.03 36.93
CA ARG A 53 35.31 -15.09 36.33
C ARG A 53 35.31 -15.06 34.81
N ASP A 54 34.20 -14.66 34.18
CA ASP A 54 34.11 -14.53 32.72
C ASP A 54 34.95 -13.36 32.19
N ARG A 55 34.99 -12.20 32.89
CA ARG A 55 35.86 -11.08 32.50
C ARG A 55 37.36 -11.38 32.53
N ASN A 56 37.79 -12.31 33.38
CA ASN A 56 39.19 -12.76 33.43
C ASN A 56 39.50 -13.87 32.41
N ARG A 57 38.51 -14.32 31.64
CA ARG A 57 38.64 -15.29 30.54
C ARG A 57 38.48 -14.66 29.15
N ASP A 58 38.35 -13.34 29.05
CA ASP A 58 38.27 -12.60 27.77
C ASP A 58 39.58 -12.59 26.94
N GLY A 59 40.53 -13.49 27.24
CA GLY A 59 41.68 -13.78 26.40
C GLY A 59 41.46 -14.94 25.41
N ASP A 60 40.35 -15.69 25.51
CA ASP A 60 40.03 -16.78 24.60
C ASP A 60 38.51 -16.85 24.37
N GLY A 61 38.08 -16.89 23.12
CA GLY A 61 36.69 -16.71 22.69
C GLY A 61 35.74 -17.80 23.20
N GLY A 62 35.31 -17.68 24.45
CA GLY A 62 34.36 -18.57 25.10
C GLY A 62 33.00 -18.53 24.39
N VAL A 63 32.72 -19.55 23.59
CA VAL A 63 31.41 -19.78 22.98
C VAL A 63 30.38 -20.00 24.08
N VAL A 64 29.60 -18.96 24.41
CA VAL A 64 28.43 -19.08 25.30
C VAL A 64 27.51 -20.16 24.75
N SER A 65 27.09 -21.11 25.58
CA SER A 65 26.28 -22.24 25.10
C SER A 65 24.85 -21.81 24.76
N PHE A 66 24.19 -22.50 23.81
CA PHE A 66 22.80 -22.20 23.44
C PHE A 66 21.85 -22.22 24.66
N LYS A 67 22.02 -23.20 25.54
CA LYS A 67 21.20 -23.35 26.76
C LYS A 67 21.33 -22.15 27.69
N GLU A 68 22.54 -21.60 27.80
CA GLU A 68 22.78 -20.42 28.62
C GLU A 68 22.17 -19.17 28.01
N CYS A 69 22.30 -18.97 26.69
CA CYS A 69 21.62 -17.89 25.98
C CYS A 69 20.08 -17.98 26.13
N ALA A 70 19.52 -19.18 25.92
CA ALA A 70 18.08 -19.42 26.05
C ALA A 70 17.58 -19.14 27.48
N TRP A 71 18.32 -19.59 28.50
CA TRP A 71 17.99 -19.32 29.90
C TRP A 71 18.05 -17.82 30.22
N ARG A 72 19.10 -17.11 29.76
CA ARG A 72 19.22 -15.66 29.96
C ARG A 72 18.09 -14.88 29.29
N ILE A 73 17.64 -15.29 28.11
CA ILE A 73 16.51 -14.69 27.40
C ILE A 73 15.21 -14.91 28.18
N THR A 74 14.91 -16.17 28.54
CA THR A 74 13.67 -16.53 29.25
C THR A 74 13.56 -15.87 30.62
N GLU A 75 14.63 -15.83 31.39
CA GLU A 75 14.66 -15.23 32.73
C GLU A 75 14.97 -13.71 32.71
N ARG A 76 15.12 -13.11 31.53
CA ARG A 76 15.43 -11.67 31.33
C ARG A 76 16.65 -11.19 32.13
N LEU A 77 17.70 -12.01 32.14
CA LEU A 77 18.93 -11.74 32.88
C LEU A 77 19.79 -10.68 32.18
N ALA A 78 20.74 -10.08 32.90
CA ALA A 78 21.69 -9.13 32.31
C ALA A 78 22.41 -9.73 31.08
N GLY A 79 22.45 -8.97 29.99
CA GLY A 79 23.01 -9.41 28.70
C GLY A 79 22.06 -10.25 27.84
N TYR A 80 20.76 -10.36 28.17
CA TYR A 80 19.81 -11.10 27.33
C TYR A 80 19.68 -10.52 25.91
N GLU A 81 19.85 -9.21 25.74
CA GLU A 81 19.82 -8.58 24.41
C GLU A 81 20.97 -9.07 23.52
N ASP A 82 22.17 -9.24 24.08
CA ASP A 82 23.32 -9.80 23.37
C ASP A 82 23.08 -11.26 23.00
N CYS A 83 22.45 -12.03 23.90
CA CYS A 83 22.03 -13.41 23.63
C CYS A 83 20.98 -13.48 22.52
N LEU A 84 20.00 -12.56 22.52
CA LEU A 84 18.95 -12.48 21.51
C LEU A 84 19.52 -12.04 20.16
N ASP A 85 20.47 -11.11 20.15
CA ASP A 85 21.18 -10.69 18.96
C ASP A 85 21.96 -11.86 18.33
N ARG A 86 22.78 -12.54 19.14
CA ARG A 86 23.49 -13.75 18.71
C ARG A 86 22.53 -14.80 18.17
N LEU A 87 21.37 -14.98 18.81
CA LEU A 87 20.36 -15.93 18.36
C LEU A 87 19.86 -15.59 16.95
N LEU A 88 19.54 -14.32 16.71
CA LEU A 88 18.98 -13.85 15.43
C LEU A 88 20.02 -13.60 14.34
N SER A 89 21.32 -13.51 14.66
CA SER A 89 22.39 -13.26 13.70
C SER A 89 22.81 -14.49 12.88
N GLY A 90 22.09 -15.61 12.98
CA GLY A 90 22.34 -16.82 12.20
C GLY A 90 23.58 -17.61 12.61
N LEU A 91 24.16 -17.31 13.79
CA LEU A 91 25.35 -17.99 14.32
C LEU A 91 25.05 -19.36 14.94
N TRP A 92 23.79 -19.80 14.95
CA TRP A 92 23.34 -21.02 15.59
C TRP A 92 22.89 -22.06 14.58
N ASP A 93 23.11 -23.33 14.94
CA ASP A 93 22.54 -24.43 14.20
C ASP A 93 21.03 -24.52 14.45
N TRP A 94 20.26 -24.13 13.44
CA TRP A 94 18.80 -24.18 13.43
C TRP A 94 18.24 -25.56 13.11
N THR A 95 19.07 -26.62 13.12
CA THR A 95 18.59 -28.01 13.07
C THR A 95 17.72 -28.38 14.27
N ASN A 96 17.93 -27.71 15.41
CA ASN A 96 17.15 -27.93 16.63
C ASN A 96 16.05 -26.86 16.77
N ASP A 97 14.78 -27.27 16.78
CA ASP A 97 13.59 -26.41 16.92
C ASP A 97 13.57 -25.57 18.21
N GLN A 98 14.44 -25.86 19.17
CA GLN A 98 14.56 -25.15 20.45
C GLN A 98 14.76 -23.65 20.29
N GLY A 99 15.55 -23.19 19.30
CA GLY A 99 15.77 -21.75 19.08
C GLY A 99 14.48 -21.01 18.70
N ILE A 100 13.68 -21.60 17.82
CA ILE A 100 12.39 -21.03 17.39
C ILE A 100 11.40 -21.03 18.56
N GLN A 101 11.41 -22.09 19.38
CA GLN A 101 10.54 -22.17 20.55
C GLN A 101 10.88 -21.09 21.59
N VAL A 102 12.17 -20.86 21.90
CA VAL A 102 12.60 -19.80 22.80
C VAL A 102 12.15 -18.42 22.31
N LEU A 103 12.27 -18.15 21.00
CA LEU A 103 11.80 -16.90 20.41
C LEU A 103 10.27 -16.75 20.51
N LYS A 104 9.52 -17.85 20.30
CA LYS A 104 8.07 -17.86 20.41
C LYS A 104 7.59 -17.61 21.84
N ASP A 105 8.21 -18.27 22.82
CA ASP A 105 7.87 -18.11 24.23
C ASP A 105 8.16 -16.69 24.74
N ASN A 106 9.11 -16.00 24.10
CA ASN A 106 9.52 -14.65 24.43
C ASN A 106 9.09 -13.62 23.37
N GLN A 107 8.02 -13.88 22.62
CA GLN A 107 7.56 -13.04 21.52
C GLN A 107 7.42 -11.56 21.89
N GLN A 108 7.00 -11.25 23.11
CA GLN A 108 6.83 -9.87 23.58
C GLN A 108 8.12 -9.06 23.58
N LEU A 109 9.29 -9.71 23.75
CA LEU A 109 10.61 -9.06 23.65
C LEU A 109 10.97 -8.70 22.20
N LEU A 110 10.31 -9.32 21.23
CA LEU A 110 10.60 -9.17 19.80
C LEU A 110 9.78 -8.05 19.16
N ILE A 111 8.82 -7.44 19.87
CA ILE A 111 7.97 -6.34 19.38
C ILE A 111 8.74 -5.00 19.46
N GLU A 112 9.90 -4.97 18.80
CA GLU A 112 10.69 -3.77 18.55
C GLU A 112 11.22 -3.84 17.12
N ALA A 113 11.29 -2.68 16.44
CA ALA A 113 11.68 -2.65 15.02
C ALA A 113 13.03 -3.33 14.74
N ARG A 114 14.01 -3.20 15.64
CA ARG A 114 15.32 -3.85 15.51
C ARG A 114 15.23 -5.38 15.50
N TRP A 115 14.36 -5.96 16.32
CA TRP A 115 14.23 -7.42 16.45
C TRP A 115 13.37 -8.00 15.35
N VAL A 116 12.27 -7.34 14.99
CA VAL A 116 11.46 -7.72 13.82
C VAL A 116 12.29 -7.72 12.54
N LYS A 117 13.14 -6.69 12.34
CA LYS A 117 14.08 -6.64 11.22
C LYS A 117 15.01 -7.86 11.19
N LYS A 118 15.60 -8.24 12.33
CA LYS A 118 16.50 -9.40 12.43
C LYS A 118 15.75 -10.72 12.22
N LEU A 119 14.52 -10.86 12.71
CA LEU A 119 13.66 -12.02 12.43
C LEU A 119 13.35 -12.16 10.94
N MET A 120 13.02 -11.06 10.27
CA MET A 120 12.78 -11.05 8.81
C MET A 120 14.06 -11.36 8.03
N ALA A 121 15.22 -10.85 8.47
CA ALA A 121 16.51 -11.20 7.88
C ALA A 121 16.84 -12.70 8.04
N LEU A 122 16.52 -13.29 9.20
CA LEU A 122 16.64 -14.73 9.42
C LEU A 122 15.72 -15.53 8.49
N ALA A 123 14.48 -15.09 8.30
CA ALA A 123 13.56 -15.73 7.35
C ALA A 123 14.07 -15.66 5.90
N LEU A 124 14.60 -14.51 5.48
CA LEU A 124 15.27 -14.36 4.17
C LEU A 124 16.44 -15.33 4.02
N GLU A 125 17.24 -15.51 5.06
CA GLU A 125 18.38 -16.42 5.03
C GLU A 125 17.93 -17.88 4.89
N PHE A 126 16.88 -18.30 5.62
CA PHE A 126 16.28 -19.62 5.41
C PHE A 126 15.77 -19.82 3.98
N LYS A 127 15.13 -18.79 3.41
CA LYS A 127 14.68 -18.84 2.02
C LYS A 127 15.85 -18.97 1.04
N ARG A 128 16.96 -18.25 1.28
CA ARG A 128 18.18 -18.30 0.47
C ARG A 128 18.89 -19.65 0.56
N GLN A 129 18.87 -20.29 1.73
CA GLN A 129 19.43 -21.63 1.91
C GLN A 129 18.59 -22.67 1.16
N ARG A 130 17.26 -22.56 1.24
CA ARG A 130 16.31 -23.41 0.50
C ARG A 130 16.50 -23.39 -1.02
N SER A 131 16.92 -22.28 -1.61
CA SER A 131 17.15 -22.23 -3.06
C SER A 131 18.46 -22.92 -3.48
N LYS A 132 19.36 -23.24 -2.54
CA LYS A 132 20.67 -23.85 -2.83
C LYS A 132 20.73 -25.35 -2.52
N THR A 133 19.93 -25.85 -1.60
CA THR A 133 19.95 -27.25 -1.16
C THR A 133 18.64 -27.96 -1.48
N ALA A 134 18.67 -29.28 -1.62
CA ALA A 134 17.46 -30.08 -1.73
C ALA A 134 16.65 -29.96 -0.43
N THR A 135 15.58 -29.17 -0.45
CA THR A 135 14.84 -28.87 0.78
C THR A 135 14.11 -30.07 1.36
N THR A 136 14.33 -30.27 2.66
CA THR A 136 13.54 -31.21 3.46
C THR A 136 12.21 -30.60 3.88
N ARG A 137 11.24 -31.46 4.23
CA ARG A 137 9.95 -31.05 4.78
C ARG A 137 10.12 -30.25 6.08
N ASP A 138 11.07 -30.65 6.92
CA ASP A 138 11.30 -30.04 8.24
C ASP A 138 11.89 -28.63 8.14
N GLU A 139 12.76 -28.36 7.16
CA GLU A 139 13.27 -27.01 6.89
C GLU A 139 12.15 -26.07 6.41
N THR A 140 11.23 -26.60 5.59
CA THR A 140 10.08 -25.83 5.11
C THR A 140 9.15 -25.44 6.27
N GLU A 141 8.92 -26.37 7.20
CA GLU A 141 8.10 -26.11 8.38
C GLU A 141 8.78 -25.13 9.35
N ARG A 142 10.09 -25.26 9.57
CA ARG A 142 10.88 -24.29 10.37
C ARG A 142 10.81 -22.89 9.79
N HIS A 143 11.00 -22.75 8.48
CA HIS A 143 10.89 -21.47 7.80
C HIS A 143 9.49 -20.86 7.97
N LYS A 144 8.42 -21.66 7.82
CA LYS A 144 7.03 -21.20 8.06
C LYS A 144 6.81 -20.71 9.48
N ARG A 145 7.37 -21.38 10.51
CA ARG A 145 7.25 -20.94 11.90
C ARG A 145 7.95 -19.61 12.15
N VAL A 146 9.15 -19.41 11.60
CA VAL A 146 9.85 -18.12 11.70
C VAL A 146 9.10 -17.02 10.95
N LEU A 147 8.57 -17.31 9.75
CA LEU A 147 7.73 -16.36 9.01
C LEU A 147 6.50 -15.97 9.81
N LYS A 148 5.81 -16.94 10.42
CA LYS A 148 4.65 -16.67 11.29
C LYS A 148 5.02 -15.78 12.46
N LEU A 149 6.09 -16.12 13.19
CA LEU A 149 6.56 -15.29 14.30
C LEU A 149 6.92 -13.87 13.85
N SER A 150 7.61 -13.72 12.72
CA SER A 150 7.97 -12.42 12.16
C SER A 150 6.73 -11.60 11.76
N SER A 151 5.70 -12.25 11.19
CA SER A 151 4.43 -11.64 10.84
C SER A 151 3.67 -11.18 12.07
N ASP A 152 3.59 -12.02 13.11
CA ASP A 152 2.89 -11.70 14.35
C ASP A 152 3.56 -10.53 15.09
N CYS A 153 4.91 -10.50 15.13
CA CYS A 153 5.65 -9.38 15.72
C CYS A 153 5.50 -8.11 14.89
N PHE A 154 5.53 -8.20 13.56
CA PHE A 154 5.30 -7.07 12.66
C PHE A 154 3.90 -6.47 12.85
N ALA A 155 2.88 -7.31 12.94
CA ALA A 155 1.49 -6.90 13.16
C ALA A 155 1.34 -6.06 14.44
N ALA A 156 2.12 -6.39 15.48
CA ALA A 156 2.08 -5.69 16.77
C ALA A 156 2.83 -4.35 16.78
N LEU A 157 3.63 -4.02 15.75
CA LEU A 157 4.36 -2.76 15.69
C LEU A 157 3.42 -1.57 15.38
N PRO A 158 3.76 -0.36 15.88
CA PRO A 158 3.18 0.89 15.42
C PRO A 158 3.32 1.08 13.90
N LEU A 159 2.31 1.71 13.27
CA LEU A 159 2.25 1.91 11.82
C LEU A 159 3.52 2.55 11.21
N PRO A 160 4.14 3.61 11.78
CA PRO A 160 5.35 4.20 11.19
C PRO A 160 6.52 3.22 11.10
N LEU A 161 6.63 2.32 12.08
CA LEU A 161 7.66 1.28 12.10
C LEU A 161 7.33 0.16 11.12
N GLN A 162 6.05 -0.19 10.97
CA GLN A 162 5.60 -1.13 9.93
C GLN A 162 5.94 -0.61 8.53
N SER A 163 5.67 0.65 8.22
CA SER A 163 5.97 1.26 6.93
C SER A 163 7.47 1.22 6.60
N THR A 164 8.31 1.58 7.58
CA THR A 164 9.78 1.57 7.41
C THR A 164 10.30 0.16 7.18
N LEU A 165 9.81 -0.82 7.95
CA LEU A 165 10.22 -2.22 7.79
C LEU A 165 9.68 -2.84 6.51
N PHE A 166 8.48 -2.47 6.08
CA PHE A 166 7.88 -2.91 4.82
C PHE A 166 8.75 -2.46 3.63
N GLN A 167 9.15 -1.19 3.59
CA GLN A 167 10.05 -0.69 2.54
C GLN A 167 11.38 -1.44 2.58
N TRP A 168 11.99 -1.54 3.77
CA TRP A 168 13.25 -2.25 3.93
C TRP A 168 13.19 -3.69 3.43
N ILE A 169 12.12 -4.45 3.74
CA ILE A 169 11.99 -5.83 3.29
C ILE A 169 11.84 -5.91 1.77
N TRP A 170 11.12 -4.97 1.16
CA TRP A 170 10.92 -4.95 -0.29
C TRP A 170 12.21 -4.64 -1.05
N ASP A 171 13.09 -3.83 -0.45
CA ASP A 171 14.43 -3.55 -0.97
C ASP A 171 15.40 -4.73 -0.83
N GLN A 172 15.07 -5.76 -0.05
CA GLN A 172 15.94 -6.93 0.12
C GLN A 172 15.80 -7.93 -1.05
N PRO A 173 16.90 -8.63 -1.41
CA PRO A 173 16.84 -9.71 -2.38
C PRO A 173 15.93 -10.84 -1.87
N ASN A 174 14.96 -11.26 -2.69
CA ASN A 174 13.89 -12.21 -2.35
C ASN A 174 12.85 -11.73 -1.33
N GLY A 175 12.93 -10.48 -0.87
CA GLY A 175 11.94 -9.83 -0.01
C GLY A 175 10.52 -9.86 -0.58
N PRO A 176 10.29 -9.39 -1.81
CA PRO A 176 8.96 -9.38 -2.44
C PRO A 176 8.28 -10.75 -2.53
N THR A 177 9.07 -11.84 -2.50
CA THR A 177 8.55 -13.20 -2.58
C THR A 177 8.55 -13.91 -1.23
N LEU A 178 9.03 -13.28 -0.15
CA LEU A 178 9.26 -13.92 1.15
C LEU A 178 8.01 -14.66 1.66
N PHE A 179 6.84 -14.04 1.50
CA PHE A 179 5.57 -14.58 1.98
C PHE A 179 4.75 -15.36 0.93
N LYS A 180 5.09 -15.27 -0.37
CA LYS A 180 4.28 -15.73 -1.52
C LYS A 180 3.85 -17.20 -1.47
N ASP A 181 4.66 -18.09 -0.87
CA ASP A 181 4.42 -19.54 -0.84
C ASP A 181 4.24 -20.12 0.58
N SER A 182 4.12 -19.24 1.58
CA SER A 182 4.24 -19.65 2.98
C SER A 182 2.91 -20.02 3.63
N ALA A 183 1.78 -19.58 3.07
CA ALA A 183 0.42 -19.76 3.61
C ALA A 183 0.34 -19.44 5.12
N VAL A 184 1.07 -18.40 5.56
CA VAL A 184 1.14 -18.00 6.97
C VAL A 184 -0.21 -17.47 7.46
N ILE A 185 -0.93 -16.76 6.59
CA ILE A 185 -2.28 -16.26 6.83
C ILE A 185 -3.21 -16.62 5.67
N HIS A 186 -4.51 -16.68 5.95
CA HIS A 186 -5.54 -16.80 4.91
C HIS A 186 -5.93 -15.41 4.40
N VAL A 187 -5.12 -14.85 3.50
CA VAL A 187 -5.21 -13.45 3.02
C VAL A 187 -6.65 -13.03 2.67
N GLU A 188 -7.38 -13.82 1.87
CA GLU A 188 -8.74 -13.46 1.44
C GLU A 188 -9.75 -13.31 2.59
N GLN A 189 -9.66 -14.19 3.60
CA GLN A 189 -10.55 -14.17 4.76
C GLN A 189 -10.22 -12.98 5.66
N GLU A 190 -8.93 -12.73 5.91
CA GLU A 190 -8.47 -11.59 6.71
C GLU A 190 -8.83 -10.26 6.04
N LEU A 191 -8.61 -10.13 4.73
CA LEU A 191 -9.02 -8.94 3.97
C LEU A 191 -10.53 -8.71 4.11
N THR A 192 -11.34 -9.74 3.89
CA THR A 192 -12.80 -9.63 4.00
C THR A 192 -13.22 -9.20 5.41
N HIS A 193 -12.61 -9.78 6.45
CA HIS A 193 -12.90 -9.43 7.82
C HIS A 193 -12.51 -7.97 8.16
N VAL A 194 -11.31 -7.53 7.75
CA VAL A 194 -10.82 -6.18 8.05
C VAL A 194 -11.60 -5.11 7.29
N PHE A 195 -11.90 -5.32 6.00
CA PHE A 195 -12.72 -4.37 5.23
C PHE A 195 -14.17 -4.28 5.72
N ASN A 196 -14.77 -5.40 6.14
CA ASN A 196 -16.10 -5.37 6.77
C ASN A 196 -16.11 -4.58 8.09
N ARG A 197 -15.02 -4.67 8.87
CA ARG A 197 -14.82 -3.88 10.10
C ARG A 197 -14.48 -2.42 9.85
N LEU A 198 -14.04 -2.06 8.64
CA LEU A 198 -13.78 -0.68 8.26
C LEU A 198 -15.09 0.11 8.18
N VAL A 199 -16.15 -0.50 7.63
CA VAL A 199 -17.47 0.15 7.45
C VAL A 199 -18.16 0.45 8.78
N SER A 200 -17.80 -0.22 9.87
CA SER A 200 -18.46 -0.10 11.17
C SER A 200 -17.78 0.82 12.19
N GLY A 201 -16.63 1.44 11.86
CA GLY A 201 -15.87 2.32 12.77
C GLY A 201 -15.51 3.67 12.15
N SER A 202 -15.78 4.77 12.85
CA SER A 202 -15.69 6.15 12.31
C SER A 202 -14.71 7.08 13.03
N THR A 203 -13.91 6.58 13.97
CA THR A 203 -12.93 7.42 14.72
C THR A 203 -11.51 7.32 14.13
N ASP A 204 -10.71 8.39 14.26
CA ASP A 204 -9.33 8.44 13.73
C ASP A 204 -8.40 7.39 14.37
N THR A 205 -8.64 7.05 15.64
CA THR A 205 -7.92 5.98 16.34
C THR A 205 -8.23 4.60 15.74
N GLN A 206 -9.50 4.34 15.43
CA GLN A 206 -9.92 3.11 14.74
C GLN A 206 -9.35 3.06 13.31
N LEU A 207 -9.27 4.20 12.61
CA LEU A 207 -8.64 4.26 11.28
C LEU A 207 -7.16 3.88 11.32
N THR A 208 -6.42 4.37 12.31
CA THR A 208 -5.00 4.03 12.47
C THR A 208 -4.81 2.55 12.80
N GLU A 209 -5.68 1.98 13.64
CA GLU A 209 -5.68 0.55 13.96
C GLU A 209 -5.99 -0.29 12.71
N ARG A 210 -6.98 0.11 11.91
CA ARG A 210 -7.33 -0.55 10.63
C ARG A 210 -6.21 -0.46 9.61
N ALA A 211 -5.53 0.69 9.52
CA ALA A 211 -4.36 0.85 8.65
C ALA A 211 -3.22 -0.09 9.05
N ARG A 212 -3.00 -0.29 10.35
CA ARG A 212 -2.03 -1.28 10.88
C ARG A 212 -2.42 -2.72 10.53
N GLU A 213 -3.69 -3.09 10.68
CA GLU A 213 -4.20 -4.40 10.27
C GLU A 213 -4.01 -4.62 8.75
N ILE A 214 -4.39 -3.63 7.92
CA ILE A 214 -4.25 -3.68 6.45
C ILE A 214 -2.77 -3.74 6.05
N CYS A 215 -1.89 -2.97 6.68
CA CYS A 215 -0.45 -3.03 6.43
C CYS A 215 0.12 -4.43 6.74
N SER A 216 -0.34 -5.06 7.81
CA SER A 216 0.08 -6.42 8.16
C SER A 216 -0.36 -7.45 7.12
N ILE A 217 -1.55 -7.30 6.52
CA ILE A 217 -2.03 -8.20 5.46
C ILE A 217 -1.29 -7.91 4.15
N ALA A 218 -1.07 -6.62 3.84
CA ALA A 218 -0.34 -6.18 2.66
C ALA A 218 1.09 -6.74 2.60
N LEU A 219 1.73 -6.98 3.75
CA LEU A 219 3.05 -7.63 3.82
C LEU A 219 3.07 -9.01 3.13
N HIS A 220 1.95 -9.73 3.16
CA HIS A 220 1.83 -11.05 2.54
C HIS A 220 1.45 -10.98 1.07
N CYS A 221 0.52 -10.10 0.71
CA CYS A 221 0.09 -9.91 -0.67
C CYS A 221 -0.38 -8.47 -0.92
N PRO A 222 0.50 -7.58 -1.40
CA PRO A 222 0.16 -6.19 -1.70
C PRO A 222 -0.93 -6.08 -2.76
N SER A 223 -0.79 -6.80 -3.88
CA SER A 223 -1.74 -6.82 -5.01
C SER A 223 -3.16 -7.16 -4.57
N SER A 224 -3.36 -8.30 -3.88
CA SER A 224 -4.69 -8.69 -3.41
C SER A 224 -5.29 -7.70 -2.41
N THR A 225 -4.44 -7.05 -1.60
CA THR A 225 -4.89 -6.02 -0.65
C THR A 225 -5.41 -4.79 -1.38
N LEU A 226 -4.68 -4.31 -2.39
CA LEU A 226 -5.06 -3.16 -3.21
C LEU A 226 -6.28 -3.46 -4.09
N GLN A 227 -6.32 -4.64 -4.71
CA GLN A 227 -7.47 -5.08 -5.50
C GLN A 227 -8.76 -5.12 -4.66
N LYS A 228 -8.68 -5.66 -3.44
CA LYS A 228 -9.82 -5.67 -2.51
C LYS A 228 -10.20 -4.26 -2.07
N ALA A 229 -9.23 -3.38 -1.82
CA ALA A 229 -9.48 -1.98 -1.50
C ALA A 229 -10.25 -1.26 -2.63
N ILE A 230 -9.83 -1.44 -3.88
CA ILE A 230 -10.50 -0.87 -5.06
C ILE A 230 -11.93 -1.43 -5.17
N GLN A 231 -12.10 -2.74 -5.06
CA GLN A 231 -13.41 -3.38 -5.15
C GLN A 231 -14.39 -2.86 -4.08
N GLU A 232 -13.98 -2.82 -2.81
CA GLU A 232 -14.83 -2.37 -1.70
C GLU A 232 -15.14 -0.87 -1.80
N ALA A 233 -14.18 -0.05 -2.24
CA ALA A 233 -14.40 1.38 -2.44
C ALA A 233 -15.48 1.68 -3.49
N ILE A 234 -15.57 0.84 -4.52
CA ILE A 234 -16.53 0.98 -5.61
C ILE A 234 -17.89 0.41 -5.21
N SER A 235 -17.90 -0.74 -4.53
CA SER A 235 -19.13 -1.39 -4.07
C SER A 235 -19.83 -0.64 -2.94
N ASN A 236 -19.11 0.13 -2.12
CA ASN A 236 -19.67 0.86 -1.00
C ASN A 236 -19.11 2.30 -0.89
N ALA A 237 -19.98 3.29 -1.06
CA ALA A 237 -19.63 4.71 -1.05
C ALA A 237 -19.01 5.18 0.28
N ASP A 238 -19.52 4.69 1.40
CA ASP A 238 -19.01 5.05 2.73
C ASP A 238 -17.66 4.39 2.99
N ALA A 239 -17.49 3.15 2.53
CA ALA A 239 -16.21 2.46 2.56
C ALA A 239 -15.17 3.20 1.72
N GLY A 240 -15.51 3.69 0.52
CA GLY A 240 -14.58 4.37 -0.38
C GLY A 240 -13.84 5.53 0.28
N ARG A 241 -14.53 6.38 1.05
CA ARG A 241 -13.89 7.50 1.77
C ARG A 241 -12.93 7.02 2.85
N LEU A 242 -13.31 5.99 3.61
CA LEU A 242 -12.47 5.42 4.66
C LEU A 242 -11.26 4.70 4.08
N ILE A 243 -11.43 4.02 2.94
CA ILE A 243 -10.35 3.33 2.22
C ILE A 243 -9.35 4.35 1.69
N CYS A 244 -9.79 5.47 1.10
CA CYS A 244 -8.89 6.56 0.73
C CYS A 244 -8.06 7.02 1.94
N LYS A 245 -8.69 7.28 3.09
CA LYS A 245 -7.99 7.68 4.32
C LYS A 245 -6.99 6.63 4.81
N VAL A 246 -7.28 5.34 4.66
CA VAL A 246 -6.33 4.28 5.01
C VAL A 246 -5.16 4.22 4.04
N LEU A 247 -5.41 4.29 2.73
CA LEU A 247 -4.35 4.31 1.71
C LEU A 247 -3.45 5.54 1.87
N GLN A 248 -4.04 6.66 2.29
CA GLN A 248 -3.34 7.89 2.67
C GLN A 248 -2.41 7.69 3.88
N CYS A 249 -2.72 6.77 4.79
CA CYS A 249 -1.81 6.37 5.87
C CYS A 249 -0.71 5.40 5.41
N LEU A 250 -0.81 4.84 4.19
CA LEU A 250 0.05 3.81 3.63
C LEU A 250 0.59 4.20 2.23
N PRO A 251 1.19 5.39 2.05
CA PRO A 251 1.61 5.86 0.73
C PRO A 251 2.63 4.93 0.07
N PHE A 252 3.49 4.27 0.85
CA PHE A 252 4.46 3.30 0.35
C PHE A 252 3.82 2.10 -0.35
N LEU A 253 2.60 1.71 0.04
CA LEU A 253 1.87 0.60 -0.57
C LEU A 253 1.34 1.01 -1.94
N VAL A 254 0.86 2.25 -2.07
CA VAL A 254 0.36 2.80 -3.33
C VAL A 254 1.49 2.96 -4.35
N HIS A 255 2.66 3.45 -3.90
CA HIS A 255 3.84 3.68 -4.75
C HIS A 255 4.71 2.43 -4.95
N LEU A 256 4.27 1.26 -4.46
CA LEU A 256 5.03 0.03 -4.54
C LEU A 256 5.24 -0.38 -6.00
N GLN A 257 6.50 -0.50 -6.44
CA GLN A 257 6.81 -0.94 -7.79
C GLN A 257 6.98 -2.46 -7.85
N LEU A 258 6.33 -3.08 -8.83
CA LEU A 258 6.44 -4.49 -9.21
C LEU A 258 6.70 -4.56 -10.70
N ASP A 259 7.81 -5.19 -11.09
CA ASP A 259 8.23 -5.33 -12.50
C ASP A 259 8.28 -4.00 -13.28
N GLY A 260 8.68 -2.92 -12.59
CA GLY A 260 8.81 -1.57 -13.16
C GLY A 260 7.53 -0.75 -13.21
N ALA A 261 6.39 -1.30 -12.80
CA ALA A 261 5.11 -0.60 -12.75
C ALA A 261 4.59 -0.44 -11.31
N THR A 262 3.84 0.62 -11.05
CA THR A 262 3.20 0.86 -9.75
C THR A 262 2.07 -0.14 -9.54
N CYS A 263 2.19 -0.98 -8.50
CA CYS A 263 1.25 -2.05 -8.18
C CYS A 263 -0.20 -1.54 -8.10
N PHE A 264 -0.43 -0.41 -7.43
CA PHE A 264 -1.76 0.18 -7.35
C PHE A 264 -2.37 0.53 -8.71
N LEU A 265 -1.58 1.18 -9.57
CA LEU A 265 -2.04 1.59 -10.91
C LEU A 265 -2.29 0.38 -11.81
N THR A 266 -1.46 -0.67 -11.69
CA THR A 266 -1.69 -1.94 -12.38
C THR A 266 -3.02 -2.58 -11.96
N GLU A 267 -3.31 -2.65 -10.65
CA GLU A 267 -4.57 -3.21 -10.16
C GLU A 267 -5.79 -2.36 -10.57
N LEU A 268 -5.66 -1.03 -10.54
CA LEU A 268 -6.72 -0.12 -10.97
C LEU A 268 -6.97 -0.21 -12.47
N SER A 269 -5.91 -0.23 -13.29
CA SER A 269 -6.00 -0.42 -14.74
C SER A 269 -6.61 -1.78 -15.11
N SER A 270 -6.22 -2.83 -14.38
CA SER A 270 -6.81 -4.17 -14.50
C SER A 270 -8.31 -4.14 -14.19
N PHE A 271 -8.69 -3.49 -13.09
CA PHE A 271 -10.11 -3.31 -12.74
C PHE A 271 -10.87 -2.56 -13.84
N VAL A 272 -10.36 -1.43 -14.33
CA VAL A 272 -10.97 -0.64 -15.41
C VAL A 272 -11.11 -1.46 -16.68
N SER A 273 -10.11 -2.27 -17.03
CA SER A 273 -10.15 -3.19 -18.17
C SER A 273 -11.30 -4.18 -18.05
N THR A 274 -11.62 -4.67 -16.84
CA THR A 274 -12.75 -5.60 -16.66
C THR A 274 -14.12 -4.97 -16.92
N LEU A 275 -14.24 -3.64 -16.94
CA LEU A 275 -15.52 -2.93 -17.13
C LEU A 275 -16.10 -3.08 -18.53
N GLY A 276 -15.29 -3.49 -19.52
CA GLY A 276 -15.81 -3.87 -20.83
C GLY A 276 -16.68 -5.14 -20.80
N VAL A 277 -16.51 -5.97 -19.76
CA VAL A 277 -17.31 -7.20 -19.54
C VAL A 277 -18.29 -7.02 -18.38
N ARG A 278 -17.86 -6.36 -17.30
CA ARG A 278 -18.68 -6.07 -16.12
C ARG A 278 -19.34 -4.70 -16.27
N GLN A 279 -20.65 -4.69 -16.50
CA GLN A 279 -21.44 -3.45 -16.41
C GLN A 279 -21.54 -3.00 -14.94
N LEU A 280 -21.15 -1.76 -14.66
CA LEU A 280 -21.33 -1.13 -13.36
C LEU A 280 -22.75 -0.56 -13.23
N SER A 281 -23.30 -0.62 -12.03
CA SER A 281 -24.46 0.19 -11.67
C SER A 281 -24.11 1.69 -11.67
N SER A 282 -25.11 2.57 -11.83
CA SER A 282 -24.88 4.02 -11.77
C SER A 282 -24.28 4.48 -10.42
N SER A 283 -24.57 3.76 -9.34
CA SER A 283 -23.98 4.00 -8.02
C SER A 283 -22.51 3.59 -7.95
N GLU A 284 -22.15 2.41 -8.48
CA GLU A 284 -20.75 1.96 -8.52
C GLU A 284 -19.90 2.86 -9.42
N GLU A 285 -20.45 3.29 -10.56
CA GLU A 285 -19.81 4.27 -11.43
C GLU A 285 -19.51 5.57 -10.68
N LEU A 286 -20.48 6.13 -9.95
CA LEU A 286 -20.27 7.32 -9.14
C LEU A 286 -19.21 7.10 -8.04
N ASN A 287 -19.22 5.93 -7.40
CA ASN A 287 -18.25 5.60 -6.36
C ASN A 287 -16.83 5.48 -6.91
N LEU A 288 -16.66 4.89 -8.09
CA LEU A 288 -15.38 4.82 -8.79
C LEU A 288 -14.78 6.21 -9.01
N PHE A 289 -15.58 7.16 -9.50
CA PHE A 289 -15.10 8.53 -9.72
C PHE A 289 -14.80 9.27 -8.41
N LYS A 290 -15.62 9.11 -7.37
CA LYS A 290 -15.32 9.68 -6.04
C LYS A 290 -14.06 9.10 -5.43
N PHE A 291 -13.81 7.80 -5.65
CA PHE A 291 -12.59 7.14 -5.20
C PHE A 291 -11.38 7.66 -5.97
N ALA A 292 -11.46 7.72 -7.31
CA ALA A 292 -10.42 8.28 -8.17
C ALA A 292 -10.10 9.75 -7.83
N GLU A 293 -11.13 10.56 -7.57
CA GLU A 293 -10.98 11.94 -7.11
C GLU A 293 -10.27 12.01 -5.74
N GLY A 294 -10.64 11.14 -4.80
CA GLY A 294 -10.04 11.11 -3.46
C GLY A 294 -8.57 10.69 -3.41
N ILE A 295 -8.05 9.97 -4.42
CA ILE A 295 -6.63 9.58 -4.50
C ILE A 295 -5.76 10.62 -5.21
N ILE A 296 -6.33 11.45 -6.09
CA ILE A 296 -5.60 12.52 -6.80
C ILE A 296 -5.67 13.87 -6.08
N GLN A 297 -6.49 13.99 -5.03
CA GLN A 297 -6.53 15.18 -4.18
C GLN A 297 -5.51 15.11 -3.04
N SER A 298 -4.98 16.27 -2.66
CA SER A 298 -4.17 16.42 -1.45
C SER A 298 -5.00 16.11 -0.20
N TYR A 299 -4.34 15.66 0.86
CA TYR A 299 -5.04 15.21 2.07
C TYR A 299 -4.30 15.59 3.34
N HIS A 300 -5.01 15.55 4.46
CA HIS A 300 -4.43 15.68 5.79
C HIS A 300 -4.45 14.33 6.49
N PRO A 301 -3.29 13.79 6.90
CA PRO A 301 -3.25 12.51 7.58
C PRO A 301 -3.96 12.61 8.95
N PRO A 302 -4.82 11.63 9.31
CA PRO A 302 -5.59 11.64 10.55
C PRO A 302 -4.73 11.46 11.82
N THR A 303 -3.42 11.22 11.69
CA THR A 303 -2.53 10.88 12.80
C THR A 303 -2.22 12.04 13.75
N HIS A 304 -2.58 13.29 13.41
CA HIS A 304 -2.45 14.44 14.31
C HIS A 304 -3.54 15.51 14.08
N PRO A 305 -4.60 15.55 14.90
CA PRO A 305 -5.55 16.66 14.87
C PRO A 305 -4.83 17.97 15.25
N GLY A 306 -4.66 18.87 14.27
CA GLY A 306 -3.91 20.12 14.41
C GLY A 306 -2.63 20.22 13.56
N ASN A 307 -2.31 19.23 12.73
CA ASN A 307 -1.17 19.29 11.83
C ASN A 307 -1.52 20.13 10.58
N PRO A 308 -0.86 21.28 10.32
CA PRO A 308 -1.14 22.11 9.14
C PRO A 308 -0.59 21.50 7.84
N ILE A 309 0.08 20.34 7.91
CA ILE A 309 0.74 19.72 6.78
C ILE A 309 -0.30 19.05 5.89
N THR A 310 -0.52 19.62 4.70
CA THR A 310 -1.13 18.96 3.55
C THR A 310 -0.11 17.98 2.96
N CYS A 311 -0.50 16.73 2.80
CA CYS A 311 0.28 15.74 2.07
C CYS A 311 -0.04 15.81 0.57
N PRO A 312 0.95 15.52 -0.30
CA PRO A 312 0.71 15.42 -1.73
C PRO A 312 -0.30 14.30 -2.03
N PRO A 313 -0.95 14.33 -3.20
CA PRO A 313 -1.86 13.28 -3.61
C PRO A 313 -1.18 11.92 -3.69
N LEU A 314 -1.96 10.85 -3.53
CA LEU A 314 -1.45 9.48 -3.62
C LEU A 314 -1.04 9.10 -5.04
N VAL A 315 -1.67 9.71 -6.04
CA VAL A 315 -1.42 9.47 -7.46
C VAL A 315 -1.49 10.82 -8.18
N SER A 316 -0.51 11.14 -9.04
CA SER A 316 -0.63 12.31 -9.93
C SER A 316 -1.75 12.07 -10.95
N PRO A 317 -2.58 13.08 -11.28
CA PRO A 317 -3.58 12.97 -12.33
C PRO A 317 -3.03 12.41 -13.66
N LEU A 318 -1.77 12.73 -14.00
CA LEU A 318 -1.13 12.22 -15.22
C LEU A 318 -0.84 10.71 -15.15
N HIS A 319 -0.30 10.23 -14.03
CA HIS A 319 -0.07 8.79 -13.83
C HIS A 319 -1.37 7.97 -13.83
N LEU A 320 -2.47 8.56 -13.34
CA LEU A 320 -3.79 7.95 -13.44
C LEU A 320 -4.23 7.85 -14.91
N ALA A 321 -3.98 8.88 -15.71
CA ALA A 321 -4.30 8.86 -17.13
C ALA A 321 -3.45 7.87 -17.94
N ASP A 322 -2.15 7.75 -17.64
CA ASP A 322 -1.24 6.74 -18.21
C ASP A 322 -1.78 5.33 -18.06
N SER A 323 -2.32 5.05 -16.88
CA SER A 323 -2.68 3.69 -16.52
C SER A 323 -4.12 3.36 -16.88
N CYS A 324 -5.03 4.33 -16.78
CA CYS A 324 -6.47 4.09 -16.81
C CYS A 324 -7.22 4.77 -17.96
N ILE A 325 -6.56 5.60 -18.77
CA ILE A 325 -7.21 6.39 -19.82
C ILE A 325 -6.57 6.15 -21.19
N TRP A 326 -5.29 6.52 -21.35
CA TRP A 326 -4.59 6.47 -22.64
C TRP A 326 -4.57 5.08 -23.28
N PRO A 327 -4.43 3.96 -22.55
CA PRO A 327 -4.53 2.62 -23.12
C PRO A 327 -5.88 2.30 -23.78
N PHE A 328 -6.94 3.04 -23.43
CA PHE A 328 -8.32 2.76 -23.85
C PHE A 328 -8.91 3.81 -24.82
N LEU A 329 -8.17 4.88 -25.16
CA LEU A 329 -8.64 5.93 -26.07
C LEU A 329 -8.50 5.58 -27.57
N GLY A 330 -7.70 4.56 -27.96
CA GLY A 330 -7.49 4.15 -29.37
C GLY A 330 -6.18 4.68 -30.00
N PRO A 331 -5.61 4.03 -31.06
CA PRO A 331 -4.16 3.96 -31.28
C PRO A 331 -3.61 5.28 -31.86
N ALA A 332 -2.41 5.75 -31.51
CA ALA A 332 -1.13 5.08 -31.65
C ALA A 332 -0.10 5.63 -30.64
N PRO A 333 0.92 4.83 -30.25
CA PRO A 333 2.17 5.44 -29.80
C PRO A 333 2.68 6.29 -30.97
N LEU A 334 2.76 7.61 -30.77
CA LEU A 334 3.66 8.42 -31.57
C LEU A 334 5.05 7.84 -31.31
N ASP A 335 5.54 7.04 -32.25
CA ASP A 335 6.93 6.64 -32.28
C ASP A 335 7.74 7.95 -32.37
N HIS A 336 8.28 8.39 -31.24
CA HIS A 336 9.02 9.64 -31.10
C HIS A 336 10.34 9.65 -31.92
N THR A 337 10.52 8.72 -32.85
CA THR A 337 11.72 8.60 -33.70
C THR A 337 11.54 9.14 -35.13
N HIS A 338 10.35 9.58 -35.53
CA HIS A 338 10.14 10.15 -36.87
C HIS A 338 10.23 11.69 -36.89
N ARG A 339 11.47 12.20 -36.97
CA ARG A 339 11.73 13.40 -37.79
C ARG A 339 11.63 13.03 -39.26
N PRO A 340 11.10 13.88 -40.16
CA PRO A 340 11.19 13.65 -41.59
C PRO A 340 12.63 13.87 -42.05
N GLY A 341 13.39 12.78 -42.18
CA GLY A 341 14.65 12.72 -42.89
C GLY A 341 14.52 11.77 -44.09
N PRO A 342 15.19 12.02 -45.23
CA PRO A 342 15.00 11.23 -46.43
C PRO A 342 15.86 9.95 -46.35
N GLY A 343 15.22 8.79 -46.18
CA GLY A 343 15.92 7.49 -46.22
C GLY A 343 14.94 6.32 -46.16
N THR A 344 15.01 5.43 -47.14
CA THR A 344 14.14 4.26 -47.32
C THR A 344 14.19 3.28 -46.14
N PRO A 345 13.05 2.66 -45.77
CA PRO A 345 12.91 1.86 -44.56
C PRO A 345 13.35 0.41 -44.78
N SER A 346 14.21 -0.10 -43.91
CA SER A 346 14.35 -1.54 -43.69
C SER A 346 13.53 -1.89 -42.44
N LEU A 347 12.39 -2.53 -42.68
CA LEU A 347 11.36 -2.86 -41.70
C LEU A 347 11.73 -4.14 -40.95
N TYR A 348 11.77 -4.08 -39.63
CA TYR A 348 11.54 -5.24 -38.78
C TYR A 348 10.66 -4.83 -37.59
N LEU A 349 9.34 -5.03 -37.76
CA LEU A 349 8.38 -5.11 -36.66
C LEU A 349 7.96 -6.57 -36.53
N ALA A 350 8.17 -7.14 -35.33
CA ALA A 350 7.58 -8.41 -34.95
C ALA A 350 6.09 -8.16 -34.65
N SER A 351 5.25 -8.71 -35.52
CA SER A 351 3.82 -8.91 -35.33
C SER A 351 3.53 -9.85 -34.16
N GLY A 352 2.48 -9.55 -33.40
CA GLY A 352 1.72 -10.58 -32.70
C GLY A 352 1.09 -10.16 -31.39
N SER A 353 -0.13 -9.62 -31.43
CA SER A 353 -1.16 -9.90 -30.43
C SER A 353 -2.51 -9.27 -30.85
N THR A 354 -3.29 -10.00 -31.63
CA THR A 354 -4.75 -9.83 -31.71
C THR A 354 -5.36 -10.41 -30.43
N SER A 355 -5.38 -9.63 -29.35
CA SER A 355 -6.23 -9.92 -28.18
C SER A 355 -7.62 -9.34 -28.42
N PRO A 356 -8.71 -9.98 -27.93
CA PRO A 356 -10.05 -9.42 -28.05
C PRO A 356 -10.05 -8.05 -27.36
N ARG A 357 -10.41 -6.99 -28.11
CA ARG A 357 -10.55 -5.63 -27.58
C ARG A 357 -11.65 -5.65 -26.52
N ILE A 358 -11.28 -5.81 -25.26
CA ILE A 358 -12.18 -5.51 -24.15
C ILE A 358 -12.30 -3.99 -24.14
N SER A 359 -13.27 -3.46 -24.89
CA SER A 359 -13.50 -2.03 -24.95
C SER A 359 -14.07 -1.60 -23.61
N VAL A 360 -13.27 -0.92 -22.79
CA VAL A 360 -13.79 -0.14 -21.66
C VAL A 360 -14.90 0.78 -22.19
N PRO A 361 -16.04 0.93 -21.49
CA PRO A 361 -17.11 1.81 -21.95
C PRO A 361 -16.58 3.22 -22.19
N ARG A 362 -16.69 3.75 -23.42
CA ARG A 362 -16.18 5.09 -23.81
C ARG A 362 -16.59 6.18 -22.81
N ARG A 363 -17.81 6.09 -22.28
CA ARG A 363 -18.33 6.98 -21.23
C ARG A 363 -17.42 7.06 -20.00
N ILE A 364 -16.89 5.92 -19.53
CA ILE A 364 -16.04 5.84 -18.35
C ILE A 364 -14.68 6.49 -18.65
N THR A 365 -14.08 6.16 -19.79
CA THR A 365 -12.82 6.76 -20.26
C THR A 365 -12.92 8.28 -20.35
N LEU A 366 -14.00 8.81 -20.95
CA LEU A 366 -14.22 10.25 -21.06
C LEU A 366 -14.43 10.93 -19.70
N LYS A 367 -15.13 10.29 -18.75
CA LYS A 367 -15.27 10.83 -17.39
C LYS A 367 -13.96 10.84 -16.60
N PHE A 368 -13.12 9.81 -16.75
CA PHE A 368 -11.78 9.82 -16.18
C PHE A 368 -10.93 10.93 -16.78
N LEU A 369 -11.02 11.15 -18.10
CA LEU A 369 -10.32 12.24 -18.78
C LEU A 369 -10.80 13.60 -18.28
N ASP A 370 -12.12 13.80 -18.12
CA ASP A 370 -12.69 15.01 -17.52
C ASP A 370 -12.13 15.26 -16.11
N LEU A 371 -12.06 14.22 -15.28
CA LEU A 371 -11.50 14.29 -13.93
C LEU A 371 -10.03 14.70 -13.94
N VAL A 372 -9.20 14.06 -14.78
CA VAL A 372 -7.77 14.37 -14.89
C VAL A 372 -7.57 15.79 -15.38
N LEU A 373 -8.25 16.19 -16.47
CA LEU A 373 -8.14 17.54 -17.00
C LEU A 373 -8.58 18.61 -15.99
N LYS A 374 -9.64 18.36 -15.21
CA LYS A 374 -10.06 19.29 -14.15
C LYS A 374 -8.95 19.53 -13.13
N ASN A 375 -8.22 18.48 -12.73
CA ASN A 375 -7.20 18.58 -11.70
C ASN A 375 -5.83 19.05 -12.24
N SER A 376 -5.47 18.67 -13.47
CA SER A 376 -4.21 19.10 -14.10
C SER A 376 -4.26 20.53 -14.63
N LEU A 377 -5.43 20.99 -15.10
CA LEU A 377 -5.60 22.33 -15.67
C LEU A 377 -6.01 23.38 -14.63
N SER A 378 -6.47 22.97 -13.45
CA SER A 378 -6.78 23.89 -12.36
C SER A 378 -5.51 24.23 -11.58
N SER A 379 -4.96 25.43 -11.80
CA SER A 379 -3.96 26.02 -10.91
C SER A 379 -4.64 26.40 -9.59
N ILE A 380 -4.74 25.46 -8.65
CA ILE A 380 -5.19 25.73 -7.29
C ILE A 380 -4.02 25.40 -6.35
N ASP A 381 -3.59 26.43 -5.63
CA ASP A 381 -2.61 26.41 -4.54
C ASP A 381 -1.14 26.16 -4.88
N GLY A 382 -0.48 27.13 -5.53
CA GLY A 382 0.96 27.42 -5.33
C GLY A 382 1.98 26.34 -5.70
N GLN A 383 1.56 25.16 -6.14
CA GLN A 383 2.39 24.17 -6.82
C GLN A 383 2.39 24.51 -8.31
N GLU A 384 3.56 24.41 -8.94
CA GLU A 384 3.64 24.44 -10.41
C GLU A 384 2.70 23.34 -10.94
N PRO A 385 1.78 23.66 -11.86
CA PRO A 385 0.92 22.65 -12.46
C PRO A 385 1.81 21.54 -13.06
N ASP A 386 1.42 20.28 -12.89
CA ASP A 386 1.88 19.18 -13.76
C ASP A 386 1.37 19.52 -15.17
N VAL A 387 2.12 20.37 -15.89
CA VAL A 387 1.70 20.88 -17.21
C VAL A 387 1.62 19.70 -18.16
N LEU A 388 0.44 19.48 -18.75
CA LEU A 388 0.33 18.53 -19.85
C LEU A 388 1.22 19.00 -20.99
N ASP A 389 2.09 18.11 -21.49
CA ASP A 389 2.83 18.36 -22.71
C ASP A 389 1.85 18.60 -23.87
N ILE A 390 2.18 19.57 -24.74
CA ILE A 390 1.41 19.87 -25.94
C ILE A 390 1.22 18.64 -26.81
N SER A 391 2.21 17.74 -26.83
CA SER A 391 2.12 16.46 -27.54
C SER A 391 0.95 15.61 -27.03
N VAL A 392 0.80 15.50 -25.71
CA VAL A 392 -0.29 14.77 -25.04
C VAL A 392 -1.63 15.46 -25.30
N CYS A 393 -1.69 16.79 -25.27
CA CYS A 393 -2.91 17.53 -25.60
C CYS A 393 -3.36 17.26 -27.04
N LEU A 394 -2.44 17.33 -28.01
CA LEU A 394 -2.75 17.11 -29.43
C LEU A 394 -3.16 15.66 -29.70
N SER A 395 -2.47 14.67 -29.12
CA SER A 395 -2.89 13.27 -29.21
C SER A 395 -4.26 13.03 -28.58
N THR A 396 -4.53 13.66 -27.43
CA THR A 396 -5.85 13.60 -26.78
C THR A 396 -6.93 14.20 -27.68
N MET A 397 -6.67 15.35 -28.29
CA MET A 397 -7.60 15.98 -29.24
C MET A 397 -7.88 15.07 -30.44
N LEU A 398 -6.85 14.46 -31.03
CA LEU A 398 -7.01 13.51 -32.13
C LEU A 398 -7.91 12.33 -31.73
N SER A 399 -7.67 11.73 -30.57
CA SER A 399 -8.53 10.65 -30.04
C SER A 399 -9.97 11.10 -29.81
N LEU A 400 -10.19 12.31 -29.28
CA LEU A 400 -11.54 12.88 -29.10
C LEU A 400 -12.23 13.09 -30.46
N CYS A 401 -11.51 13.54 -31.48
CA CYS A 401 -12.05 13.69 -32.83
C CYS A 401 -12.42 12.34 -33.46
N GLN A 402 -11.62 11.30 -33.25
CA GLN A 402 -11.95 9.93 -33.68
C GLN A 402 -13.19 9.40 -32.95
N ILE A 403 -13.34 9.69 -31.65
CA ILE A 403 -14.55 9.32 -30.89
C ILE A 403 -15.79 10.07 -31.41
N LEU A 404 -15.68 11.36 -31.73
CA LEU A 404 -16.76 12.13 -32.34
C LEU A 404 -17.16 11.54 -33.70
N GLN A 405 -16.18 11.16 -34.53
CA GLN A 405 -16.42 10.49 -35.81
C GLN A 405 -17.26 9.22 -35.62
N ASP A 406 -16.88 8.37 -34.67
CA ASP A 406 -17.60 7.13 -34.39
C ASP A 406 -19.06 7.38 -33.94
N CYS A 407 -19.34 8.54 -33.32
CA CYS A 407 -20.70 8.95 -32.94
C CYS A 407 -21.52 9.55 -34.09
N THR A 408 -20.89 9.90 -35.22
CA THR A 408 -21.61 10.39 -36.42
C THR A 408 -22.13 9.26 -37.31
N VAL A 409 -21.61 8.04 -37.14
CA VAL A 409 -22.09 6.86 -37.86
C VAL A 409 -23.48 6.50 -37.32
N PRO A 410 -24.52 6.49 -38.18
CA PRO A 410 -25.87 6.15 -37.74
C PRO A 410 -25.92 4.67 -37.36
N ASP A 411 -25.91 4.40 -36.06
CA ASP A 411 -26.19 3.08 -35.51
C ASP A 411 -27.54 3.15 -34.77
N ASP A 412 -28.53 2.39 -35.24
CA ASP A 412 -29.94 2.45 -34.79
C ASP A 412 -30.14 2.02 -33.33
N ALA A 413 -29.10 1.48 -32.68
CA ALA A 413 -29.23 0.78 -31.40
C ALA A 413 -29.22 1.67 -30.15
N ASP A 414 -28.63 2.88 -30.16
CA ASP A 414 -28.62 3.73 -28.95
C ASP A 414 -28.34 5.23 -29.20
N VAL A 415 -29.31 5.93 -29.81
CA VAL A 415 -29.24 7.37 -30.11
C VAL A 415 -28.95 8.22 -28.85
N THR A 416 -29.48 7.82 -27.69
CA THR A 416 -29.33 8.56 -26.43
C THR A 416 -27.90 8.44 -25.90
N TYR A 417 -27.32 7.25 -25.94
CA TYR A 417 -25.93 7.03 -25.57
C TYR A 417 -24.96 7.80 -26.49
N ASN A 418 -25.18 7.75 -27.81
CA ASN A 418 -24.35 8.47 -28.77
C ASN A 418 -24.43 9.99 -28.59
N PHE A 419 -25.61 10.54 -28.27
CA PHE A 419 -25.77 11.95 -27.93
C PHE A 419 -24.95 12.34 -26.70
N LEU A 420 -25.03 11.56 -25.61
CA LEU A 420 -24.27 11.81 -24.39
C LEU A 420 -22.76 11.76 -24.62
N ILE A 421 -22.27 10.75 -25.35
CA ILE A 421 -20.85 10.65 -25.69
C ILE A 421 -20.40 11.84 -26.52
N LYS A 422 -21.21 12.27 -27.49
CA LYS A 422 -20.91 13.44 -28.34
C LYS A 422 -20.82 14.73 -27.53
N GLU A 423 -21.75 14.97 -26.61
CA GLU A 423 -21.75 16.13 -25.72
C GLU A 423 -20.48 16.15 -24.85
N MET A 424 -20.20 15.05 -24.13
CA MET A 424 -19.00 14.91 -23.30
C MET A 424 -17.70 15.12 -24.09
N THR A 425 -17.62 14.55 -25.29
CA THR A 425 -16.42 14.63 -26.13
C THR A 425 -16.21 16.06 -26.65
N SER A 426 -17.30 16.77 -26.98
CA SER A 426 -17.24 18.16 -27.42
C SER A 426 -16.76 19.09 -26.30
N ASP A 427 -17.31 18.93 -25.08
CA ASP A 427 -16.90 19.70 -23.90
C ASP A 427 -15.41 19.49 -23.57
N LEU A 428 -14.93 18.25 -23.69
CA LEU A 428 -13.52 17.93 -23.44
C LEU A 428 -12.61 18.53 -24.52
N LEU A 429 -13.03 18.48 -25.78
CA LEU A 429 -12.29 19.08 -26.90
C LEU A 429 -12.17 20.60 -26.75
N GLU A 430 -13.24 21.27 -26.31
CA GLU A 430 -13.22 22.70 -26.00
C GLU A 430 -12.25 23.02 -24.86
N ARG A 431 -12.23 22.22 -23.79
CA ARG A 431 -11.33 22.47 -22.66
C ARG A 431 -9.86 22.24 -23.01
N VAL A 432 -9.54 21.15 -23.71
CA VAL A 432 -8.16 20.87 -24.14
C VAL A 432 -7.69 21.95 -25.13
N SER A 433 -8.54 22.34 -26.08
CA SER A 433 -8.20 23.42 -27.03
C SER A 433 -8.01 24.78 -26.35
N ALA A 434 -8.81 25.10 -25.32
CA ALA A 434 -8.61 26.31 -24.51
C ALA A 434 -7.25 26.30 -23.80
N HIS A 435 -6.83 25.16 -23.26
CA HIS A 435 -5.52 25.03 -22.62
C HIS A 435 -4.36 25.18 -23.62
N VAL A 436 -4.42 24.49 -24.77
CA VAL A 436 -3.40 24.58 -25.83
C VAL A 436 -3.22 26.04 -26.29
N ARG A 437 -4.33 26.79 -26.42
CA ARG A 437 -4.32 28.23 -26.76
C ARG A 437 -3.65 29.10 -25.69
N GLN A 438 -3.71 28.72 -24.42
CA GLN A 438 -3.14 29.49 -23.30
C GLN A 438 -1.65 29.26 -23.12
N VAL A 439 -1.15 28.03 -23.31
CA VAL A 439 0.21 27.64 -22.90
C VAL A 439 1.24 27.81 -24.01
N HIS A 440 0.86 27.75 -25.29
CA HIS A 440 1.82 27.70 -26.39
C HIS A 440 1.43 28.61 -27.56
N THR A 441 2.12 29.75 -27.69
CA THR A 441 1.94 30.68 -28.81
C THR A 441 2.92 30.44 -29.97
N ASP A 442 4.12 29.92 -29.70
CA ASP A 442 5.24 30.05 -30.64
C ASP A 442 5.33 28.91 -31.67
N ASN A 443 4.66 27.77 -31.43
CA ASN A 443 4.61 26.61 -32.35
C ASN A 443 3.18 26.13 -32.66
N LEU A 444 2.17 26.89 -32.24
CA LEU A 444 0.77 26.48 -32.33
C LEU A 444 0.33 26.22 -33.77
N SER A 445 0.80 27.02 -34.74
CA SER A 445 0.43 26.87 -36.15
C SER A 445 0.89 25.52 -36.73
N VAL A 446 2.10 25.07 -36.42
CA VAL A 446 2.67 23.80 -36.92
C VAL A 446 1.93 22.62 -36.28
N CYS A 447 1.62 22.72 -34.99
CA CYS A 447 0.84 21.71 -34.27
C CYS A 447 -0.61 21.59 -34.79
N LEU A 448 -1.23 22.71 -35.13
CA LEU A 448 -2.57 22.74 -35.72
C LEU A 448 -2.57 22.23 -37.16
N GLU A 449 -1.55 22.55 -37.96
CA GLU A 449 -1.38 21.97 -39.30
C GLU A 449 -1.29 20.44 -39.23
N TRP A 450 -0.48 19.90 -38.32
CA TRP A 450 -0.41 18.46 -38.07
C TRP A 450 -1.77 17.87 -37.67
N LEU A 451 -2.49 18.49 -36.73
CA LEU A 451 -3.80 18.00 -36.30
C LEU A 451 -4.82 18.03 -37.45
N VAL A 452 -4.78 19.04 -38.32
CA VAL A 452 -5.64 19.12 -39.51
C VAL A 452 -5.29 18.03 -40.53
N GLU A 453 -4.01 17.74 -40.74
CA GLU A 453 -3.55 16.64 -41.60
C GLU A 453 -4.04 15.28 -41.07
N GLU A 454 -3.85 15.00 -39.78
CA GLU A 454 -4.27 13.74 -39.15
C GLU A 454 -5.79 13.57 -39.06
N THR A 455 -6.54 14.66 -39.18
CA THR A 455 -8.01 14.65 -39.18
C THR A 455 -8.61 14.79 -40.59
N SER A 456 -7.78 14.79 -41.63
CA SER A 456 -8.20 14.96 -43.03
C SER A 456 -9.19 13.88 -43.51
N ASP A 457 -9.01 12.65 -43.04
CA ASP A 457 -9.85 11.49 -43.35
C ASP A 457 -11.14 11.42 -42.50
N LEU A 458 -11.31 12.32 -41.52
CA LEU A 458 -12.52 12.38 -40.69
C LEU A 458 -13.68 13.11 -41.39
N ASP A 459 -14.90 12.85 -40.94
CA ASP A 459 -16.11 13.49 -41.45
C ASP A 459 -15.99 15.03 -41.39
N TRP A 460 -16.55 15.67 -42.41
CA TRP A 460 -16.49 17.12 -42.56
C TRP A 460 -17.08 17.87 -41.35
N THR A 461 -18.05 17.28 -40.63
CA THR A 461 -18.62 17.89 -39.41
C THR A 461 -17.63 17.96 -38.25
N VAL A 462 -16.76 16.95 -38.09
CA VAL A 462 -15.70 16.93 -37.08
C VAL A 462 -14.64 17.98 -37.42
N ARG A 463 -14.28 18.08 -38.71
CA ARG A 463 -13.33 19.09 -39.20
C ARG A 463 -13.83 20.52 -39.02
N LEU A 464 -15.14 20.77 -39.25
CA LEU A 464 -15.74 22.07 -38.97
C LEU A 464 -15.72 22.43 -37.48
N ALA A 465 -15.95 21.44 -36.59
CA ALA A 465 -15.89 21.67 -35.15
C ALA A 465 -14.46 22.04 -34.70
N LEU A 466 -13.44 21.33 -35.19
CA LEU A 466 -12.03 21.69 -34.96
C LEU A 466 -11.70 23.10 -35.47
N HIS A 467 -12.13 23.43 -36.68
CA HIS A 467 -11.90 24.77 -37.25
C HIS A 467 -12.53 25.87 -36.39
N ALA A 468 -13.76 25.66 -35.90
CA ALA A 468 -14.43 26.62 -35.03
C ALA A 468 -13.69 26.87 -33.71
N LEU A 469 -12.97 25.88 -33.18
CA LEU A 469 -12.21 26.01 -31.93
C LEU A 469 -10.93 26.86 -32.09
N PHE A 470 -10.39 26.96 -33.31
CA PHE A 470 -9.10 27.64 -33.58
C PHE A 470 -9.21 28.80 -34.59
N SER A 471 -10.42 29.18 -35.00
CA SER A 471 -10.64 30.29 -35.95
C SER A 471 -9.97 31.59 -35.53
N ASP A 472 -9.87 31.82 -34.21
CA ASP A 472 -9.35 33.04 -33.63
C ASP A 472 -7.84 32.98 -33.36
N ALA A 473 -7.25 31.78 -33.33
CA ALA A 473 -5.88 31.54 -32.90
C ALA A 473 -4.85 31.54 -34.06
N ALA A 474 -5.28 31.28 -35.29
CA ALA A 474 -4.39 31.30 -36.46
C ALA A 474 -5.12 31.69 -37.76
N PRO A 475 -5.07 32.97 -38.21
CA PRO A 475 -5.70 33.39 -39.46
C PRO A 475 -5.08 32.72 -40.70
N SER A 476 -3.89 32.11 -40.60
CA SER A 476 -3.24 31.34 -41.67
C SER A 476 -3.86 29.95 -41.92
N CYS A 477 -4.45 29.30 -40.91
CA CYS A 477 -5.13 28.00 -41.07
C CYS A 477 -6.47 28.13 -41.82
N SER A 478 -7.05 29.34 -41.87
CA SER A 478 -8.31 29.61 -42.58
C SER A 478 -8.28 29.26 -44.07
N LYS A 479 -7.09 29.23 -44.70
CA LYS A 479 -6.96 28.98 -46.15
C LYS A 479 -6.93 27.50 -46.53
N VAL A 480 -6.59 26.59 -45.62
CA VAL A 480 -6.38 25.16 -45.94
C VAL A 480 -7.66 24.34 -45.70
N CYS A 481 -8.47 24.69 -44.70
CA CYS A 481 -9.71 23.95 -44.41
C CYS A 481 -10.90 24.30 -45.33
N LEU A 482 -10.87 25.45 -46.02
CA LEU A 482 -11.94 25.90 -46.92
C LEU A 482 -11.76 25.43 -48.38
N THR A 483 -10.67 24.73 -48.69
CA THR A 483 -10.45 24.08 -49.99
C THR A 483 -10.66 22.57 -49.86
N CYS A 484 -11.90 22.16 -49.59
CA CYS A 484 -12.38 20.79 -49.81
C CYS A 484 -13.82 20.86 -50.33
#